data_AF-A0A2P2PQC5-F1
#
_entry.id   AF-A0A2P2PQC5-F1
#
_cell.length_a   1.000
_cell.length_b   1.000
_cell.length_c   1.000
_cell.angle_alpha   90.00
_cell.angle_beta   90.00
_cell.angle_gamma   90.00
#
_symmetry.space_group_name_H-M   'P 1'
#
loop_
_entity.id
_entity.type
_entity.pdbx_description
1 polymer ?
#
loop_
_entity_poly.entity_id
_entity_poly.type
_entity_poly.pdbx_seq_one_letter_code
_entity_poly.pdbx_strand_id
1 'polypeptide(L)' 'MQKLAQLVFQNTSEGTDPNVKETYFAVARSFYYSAICDPGTFNYHIARVLFERVY' A
#
# COMPACT_ATOMS: atom_id res chain seq x y z
N MET A 1 -0.06 -11.39 -0.75
CA MET A 1 -0.07 -10.26 0.21
C MET A 1 0.17 -10.64 1.66
N GLN A 2 -0.50 -11.65 2.22
CA GLN A 2 -0.30 -12.01 3.65
C GLN A 2 1.16 -12.31 4.02
N LYS A 3 1.86 -13.17 3.27
CA LYS A 3 3.30 -13.44 3.49
C LYS A 3 4.17 -12.19 3.36
N LEU A 4 3.87 -11.32 2.38
CA LEU A 4 4.59 -10.07 2.19
C LEU A 4 4.41 -9.11 3.38
N ALA A 5 3.17 -8.98 3.88
CA ALA A 5 2.89 -8.17 5.07
C ALA A 5 3.65 -8.70 6.30
N GLN A 6 3.67 -10.03 6.51
CA GLN A 6 4.46 -10.64 7.59
C GLN A 6 5.94 -10.27 7.47
N LEU A 7 6.53 -10.40 6.28
CA LEU A 7 7.95 -10.05 6.05
C LEU A 7 8.26 -8.58 6.30
N VAL A 8 7.36 -7.67 5.93
CA VAL A 8 7.54 -6.22 6.12
C VAL A 8 7.42 -5.83 7.58
N PHE A 9 6.46 -6.40 8.32
CA PHE A 9 6.14 -5.97 9.69
C PHE A 9 6.87 -6.73 10.80
N GLN A 10 7.41 -7.93 10.56
CA GLN A 10 8.00 -8.76 11.62
C GLN A 10 9.49 -8.47 11.91
N ASN A 11 10.07 -7.36 11.44
CA ASN A 11 11.46 -6.94 11.73
C ASN A 11 12.51 -8.07 11.57
N THR A 12 12.31 -8.99 10.63
CA THR A 12 13.13 -10.21 10.53
C THR A 12 14.43 -10.05 9.76
N SER A 13 14.72 -8.89 9.18
CA SER A 13 15.98 -8.65 8.48
C SER A 13 16.77 -7.59 9.21
N GLU A 14 17.62 -8.04 10.13
CA GLU A 14 18.84 -7.35 10.49
C GLU A 14 19.63 -7.12 9.19
N GLY A 15 19.74 -5.87 8.75
CA GLY A 15 20.57 -5.49 7.60
C GLY A 15 19.83 -4.91 6.37
N THR A 16 18.50 -4.99 6.28
CA THR A 16 17.77 -4.31 5.20
C THR A 16 17.18 -2.99 5.70
N ASP A 17 17.53 -1.89 5.05
CA ASP A 17 17.00 -0.55 5.32
C ASP A 17 15.47 -0.57 5.38
N PRO A 18 14.85 -0.12 6.51
CA PRO A 18 13.41 -0.02 6.65
C PRO A 18 12.71 0.72 5.50
N ASN A 19 13.33 1.78 4.97
CA ASN A 19 12.77 2.57 3.86
C ASN A 19 12.65 1.75 2.57
N VAL A 20 13.61 0.83 2.35
CA VAL A 20 13.57 -0.08 1.20
C VAL A 20 12.37 -1.02 1.35
N LYS A 21 12.18 -1.63 2.52
CA LYS A 21 11.03 -2.53 2.77
C LYS A 21 9.69 -1.81 2.59
N GLU A 22 9.57 -0.60 3.13
CA GLU A 22 8.36 0.21 3.01
C GLU A 22 8.06 0.57 1.55
N THR A 23 9.09 0.93 0.77
CA THR A 23 8.94 1.24 -0.66
C THR A 23 8.43 0.02 -1.43
N TYR A 24 9.05 -1.15 -1.25
CA TYR A 24 8.58 -2.39 -1.88
C TYR A 24 7.15 -2.72 -1.48
N PHE A 25 6.82 -2.54 -0.20
CA PHE A 25 5.46 -2.80 0.28
C PHE A 25 4.43 -1.80 -0.27
N ALA A 26 4.79 -0.53 -0.42
CA ALA A 26 3.94 0.49 -1.02
C ALA A 26 3.63 0.16 -2.49
N VAL A 27 4.65 -0.24 -3.26
CA VAL A 27 4.48 -0.68 -4.66
C VAL A 27 3.59 -1.92 -4.71
N ALA A 28 3.90 -2.99 -3.97
CA ALA A 28 3.08 -4.19 -4.01
C ALA A 28 1.61 -3.94 -3.60
N ARG A 29 1.38 -3.06 -2.61
CA ARG A 29 0.04 -2.68 -2.17
C ARG A 29 -0.73 -1.89 -3.23
N SER A 30 -0.08 -1.00 -3.99
CA SER A 30 -0.79 -0.24 -5.03
C SER A 30 -1.31 -1.16 -6.13
N PHE A 31 -0.48 -2.10 -6.61
CA PHE A 31 -0.90 -3.09 -7.60
C PHE A 31 -2.00 -4.01 -7.05
N TYR A 32 -1.86 -4.49 -5.82
CA TYR A 32 -2.87 -5.32 -5.18
C TYR A 32 -4.21 -4.60 -5.04
N TYR A 33 -4.17 -3.33 -4.63
CA TYR A 33 -5.36 -2.48 -4.51
C TYR A 33 -6.03 -2.28 -5.87
N SER A 34 -5.29 -1.93 -6.92
CA SER A 34 -5.83 -1.77 -8.28
C SER A 34 -6.43 -3.06 -8.86
N ALA A 35 -5.91 -4.24 -8.48
CA ALA A 35 -6.43 -5.52 -8.99
C ALA A 35 -7.73 -5.97 -8.32
N ILE A 36 -8.00 -5.52 -7.08
CA ILE A 36 -9.13 -5.97 -6.27
C ILE A 36 -10.22 -4.91 -6.15
N CYS A 37 -9.85 -3.64 -6.12
CA CYS A 37 -10.80 -2.55 -6.00
C CYS A 37 -11.61 -2.45 -7.29
N ASP A 38 -12.93 -2.37 -7.17
CA ASP A 38 -13.77 -2.09 -8.32
C ASP A 38 -13.53 -0.66 -8.83
N PRO A 39 -13.77 -0.39 -10.12
CA PRO A 39 -13.52 0.93 -10.71
C PRO A 39 -14.31 2.08 -10.06
N GLY A 40 -15.50 1.81 -9.52
CA GLY A 40 -16.33 2.81 -8.85
C GLY A 40 -15.68 3.27 -7.56
N THR A 41 -15.33 2.32 -6.69
CA THR A 41 -14.60 2.60 -5.44
C THR A 41 -13.23 3.23 -5.70
N PHE A 42 -12.53 2.79 -6.76
CA PHE A 42 -11.23 3.36 -7.13
C PHE A 42 -11.33 4.86 -7.47
N ASN A 43 -12.27 5.23 -8.34
CA ASN A 43 -12.50 6.64 -8.70
C ASN A 43 -13.00 7.48 -7.52
N TYR A 44 -13.86 6.90 -6.68
CA TYR A 44 -14.31 7.54 -5.45
C TYR A 44 -13.15 7.83 -4.49
N HIS A 45 -12.25 6.87 -4.27
CA HIS A 45 -11.07 7.10 -3.43
C HIS A 45 -10.14 8.18 -4.01
N ILE A 46 -9.95 8.22 -5.33
CA ILE A 46 -9.19 9.31 -5.99
C ILE A 46 -9.83 10.66 -5.69
N ALA A 47 -11.13 10.80 -5.92
CA ALA A 47 -11.88 12.03 -5.67
C ALA A 47 -11.70 12.49 -4.21
N ARG A 48 -11.98 11.58 -3.27
CA ARG A 48 -11.95 11.88 -1.83
C ARG A 48 -10.57 12.22 -1.29
N VAL A 49 -9.54 11.49 -1.70
CA VAL A 49 -8.20 11.64 -1.11
C VAL A 49 -7.46 12.84 -1.71
N LEU A 50 -7.63 13.11 -3.00
CA LEU A 50 -6.85 14.14 -3.70
C LEU A 50 -7.58 15.48 -3.83
N PHE A 51 -8.91 15.49 -3.86
CA PHE A 51 -9.68 16.68 -4.25
C PHE A 51 -10.68 17.16 -3.20
N GLU A 52 -11.02 16.36 -2.20
CA GLU A 52 -11.88 16.79 -1.09
C GLU A 52 -11.04 17.29 0.09
N ARG A 53 -11.45 18.41 0.70
CA ARG A 53 -10.80 18.90 1.93
C ARG A 53 -11.26 18.08 3.13
N VAL A 54 -10.30 17.75 4.00
CA VAL A 54 -10.58 17.24 5.35
C VAL A 54 -10.89 18.44 6.24
N TYR A 55 -12.05 18.42 6.90
CA TYR A 55 -12.46 19.42 7.89
C TYR A 55 -12.16 18.94 9.30
#